data_AF-A0A0J1DNX4-F1
#
_entry.id   AF-A0A0J1DNX4-F1
#
_cell.length_a   1.000
_cell.length_b   1.000
_cell.length_c   1.000
_cell.angle_alpha   90.00
_cell.angle_beta   90.00
_cell.angle_gamma   90.00
#
_symmetry.space_group_name_H-M   'P 1'
#
loop_
_entity.id
_entity.type
_entity.pdbx_description
1 polymer ?
#
loop_
_entity_poly.entity_id
_entity_poly.type
_entity_poly.pdbx_seq_one_letter_code
_entity_poly.pdbx_strand_id
1 'polypeptide(L)'
;MLRCKRDRGLLVLLVLIGVLNVLDFAATEHLVVYEGHSEWNPLMRRLVGTPYFAVYKLLAIPLGLVFIWLVRQRIVPKFMGAIVFTCGVYALVLVYTWVVFYYP
;
A
#
# COMPACT_ATOMS: atom_id res chain seq x y z
N MET A 1 2.19 14.30 -26.12
CA MET A 1 1.39 13.07 -25.83
C MET A 1 2.01 12.16 -24.76
N LEU A 2 3.32 11.85 -24.77
CA LEU A 2 3.97 10.93 -23.80
C LEU A 2 3.81 11.32 -22.32
N ARG A 3 3.84 12.63 -22.02
CA ARG A 3 3.68 13.15 -20.64
C ARG A 3 2.30 12.83 -20.04
N CYS A 4 1.25 12.96 -20.84
CA CYS A 4 -0.13 12.71 -20.42
C CYS A 4 -0.39 11.20 -20.19
N LYS A 5 0.15 10.32 -21.06
CA LYS A 5 0.09 8.87 -20.86
C LYS A 5 0.83 8.42 -19.60
N ARG A 6 2.01 8.99 -19.35
CA ARG A 6 2.83 8.67 -18.17
C ARG A 6 2.18 9.16 -16.87
N ASP A 7 1.60 10.35 -16.87
CA ASP A 7 0.89 10.89 -15.71
C ASP A 7 -0.39 10.08 -15.41
N ARG A 8 -1.11 9.62 -16.44
CA ARG A 8 -2.24 8.70 -16.28
C ARG A 8 -1.81 7.35 -15.70
N GLY A 9 -0.70 6.79 -16.20
CA GLY A 9 -0.14 5.55 -15.66
C GLY A 9 0.27 5.68 -14.19
N LEU A 10 0.90 6.81 -13.83
CA LEU A 10 1.20 7.12 -12.44
C LEU A 10 -0.07 7.19 -11.58
N LEU A 11 -1.10 7.90 -12.04
CA LEU A 11 -2.36 8.02 -11.30
C LEU A 11 -2.96 6.65 -11.01
N VAL A 12 -2.99 5.78 -12.02
CA VAL A 12 -3.48 4.40 -11.88
C VAL A 12 -2.66 3.63 -10.85
N LEU A 13 -1.32 3.73 -10.90
CA LEU A 13 -0.46 3.08 -9.92
C LEU A 13 -0.67 3.60 -8.50
N LEU A 14 -0.80 4.92 -8.32
CA LEU A 14 -1.03 5.50 -6.99
C LEU A 14 -2.39 5.10 -6.42
N VAL A 15 -3.44 5.09 -7.26
CA VAL A 15 -4.76 4.59 -6.88
C VAL A 15 -4.69 3.10 -6.51
N LEU A 16 -4.00 2.29 -7.33
CA LEU A 16 -3.86 0.86 -7.07
C LEU A 16 -3.10 0.60 -5.76
N ILE A 17 -2.00 1.31 -5.50
CA ILE A 17 -1.28 1.24 -4.21
C ILE A 17 -2.21 1.63 -3.06
N GLY A 18 -3.02 2.67 -3.22
CA GLY A 18 -3.99 3.09 -2.21
C GLY A 18 -5.02 2.00 -1.89
N VAL A 19 -5.60 1.38 -2.92
CA VAL A 19 -6.55 0.26 -2.78
C VAL A 19 -5.88 -0.93 -2.10
N LEU A 20 -4.70 -1.34 -2.56
CA LEU A 20 -3.96 -2.45 -1.98
C LEU A 20 -3.60 -2.17 -0.51
N ASN A 21 -3.23 -0.94 -0.17
CA ASN A 21 -2.95 -0.56 1.23
C ASN A 21 -4.21 -0.64 2.12
N VAL A 22 -5.40 -0.32 1.61
CA VAL A 22 -6.66 -0.47 2.37
C VAL A 22 -6.99 -1.95 2.57
N LEU A 23 -6.83 -2.78 1.54
CA LEU A 23 -7.03 -4.22 1.66
C LEU A 23 -6.03 -4.85 2.63
N ASP A 24 -4.78 -4.43 2.58
CA ASP A 24 -3.72 -4.85 3.49
C ASP A 24 -4.01 -4.40 4.93
N PHE A 25 -4.54 -3.19 5.14
CA PHE A 25 -5.07 -2.78 6.46
C PHE A 25 -6.15 -3.73 6.97
N ALA A 26 -7.17 -4.02 6.16
CA ALA A 26 -8.28 -4.89 6.56
C ALA A 26 -7.80 -6.32 6.85
N ALA A 27 -6.91 -6.87 6.02
CA ALA A 27 -6.35 -8.20 6.21
C ALA A 27 -5.48 -8.27 7.47
N THR A 28 -4.62 -7.28 7.73
CA THR A 28 -3.82 -7.25 8.96
C THR A 28 -4.71 -7.14 10.19
N GLU A 29 -5.72 -6.26 10.18
CA GLU A 29 -6.64 -6.10 11.31
C GLU A 29 -7.38 -7.42 11.58
N HIS A 30 -7.84 -8.09 10.53
CA HIS A 30 -8.50 -9.38 10.65
C HIS A 30 -7.59 -10.47 11.22
N LEU A 31 -6.47 -10.73 10.55
CA LEU A 31 -5.61 -11.86 10.89
C LEU A 31 -4.88 -11.64 12.22
N VAL A 32 -4.38 -10.44 12.48
CA VAL A 32 -3.52 -10.17 13.65
C VAL A 32 -4.34 -9.79 14.88
N VAL A 33 -5.37 -8.96 14.72
CA VAL A 33 -6.15 -8.47 15.87
C VAL A 33 -7.28 -9.43 16.23
N TYR A 34 -8.05 -9.91 15.26
CA TYR A 34 -9.18 -10.80 15.54
C TYR A 34 -8.80 -12.28 15.61
N GLU A 35 -7.87 -12.75 14.77
CA GLU A 35 -7.46 -14.17 14.76
C GLU A 35 -6.15 -14.46 15.50
N GLY A 36 -5.44 -13.42 15.99
CA GLY A 36 -4.25 -13.59 16.82
C GLY A 36 -2.98 -14.06 16.08
N HIS A 37 -2.94 -13.96 14.75
CA HIS A 37 -1.73 -14.21 13.97
C HIS A 37 -0.62 -13.21 14.33
N SER A 38 0.65 -13.59 14.12
CA SER A 38 1.76 -12.68 14.38
C SER A 38 2.07 -11.80 13.18
N GLU A 39 2.16 -10.48 13.38
CA GLU A 39 2.68 -9.53 12.40
C GLU A 39 4.21 -9.71 12.24
N TRP A 40 4.66 -9.99 11.02
CA TRP A 40 6.08 -10.24 10.70
C TRP A 40 6.86 -8.97 10.42
N ASN A 41 6.17 -7.86 10.12
CA ASN A 41 6.82 -6.57 9.99
C ASN A 41 7.10 -5.98 11.39
N PRO A 42 8.37 -5.90 11.83
CA PRO A 42 8.71 -5.50 13.20
C PRO A 42 8.31 -4.05 13.53
N LEU A 43 8.23 -3.18 12.51
CA LEU A 43 7.74 -1.81 12.69
C LEU A 43 6.22 -1.79 12.87
N MET A 44 5.49 -2.54 12.04
CA MET A 44 4.03 -2.59 12.11
C MET A 44 3.54 -3.33 13.35
N ARG A 45 4.28 -4.33 13.82
CA ARG A 45 3.96 -5.12 15.01
C ARG A 45 3.75 -4.26 16.27
N ARG A 46 4.39 -3.08 16.36
CA ARG A 46 4.20 -2.15 17.48
C ARG A 46 2.96 -1.27 17.35
N LEU A 47 2.46 -1.11 16.13
CA LEU A 47 1.33 -0.24 15.80
C LEU A 47 0.02 -1.03 15.71
N VAL A 48 0.06 -2.24 15.14
CA VAL A 48 -1.12 -3.09 14.93
C VAL A 48 -1.85 -3.35 16.26
N GLY A 49 -3.18 -3.26 16.23
CA GLY A 49 -4.04 -3.33 17.43
C GLY A 49 -4.16 -2.00 18.19
N THR A 50 -3.52 -0.91 17.72
CA THR A 50 -3.67 0.44 18.27
C THR A 50 -4.31 1.40 17.26
N PRO A 51 -4.90 2.53 17.69
CA PRO A 51 -5.43 3.54 16.78
C PRO A 51 -4.37 4.11 15.80
N TYR A 52 -3.09 4.05 16.17
CA TYR A 52 -1.99 4.54 15.33
C TYR A 52 -1.81 3.72 14.04
N PHE A 53 -2.21 2.44 14.04
CA PHE A 53 -2.18 1.62 12.82
C PHE A 53 -3.16 2.15 11.77
N ALA A 54 -4.39 2.46 12.19
CA ALA A 54 -5.40 3.06 11.33
C ALA A 54 -4.96 4.46 10.84
N VAL A 55 -4.42 5.30 11.73
CA VAL A 55 -3.88 6.62 11.34
C VAL A 55 -2.76 6.47 10.31
N TYR A 56 -1.85 5.52 10.50
CA TYR A 56 -0.75 5.30 9.57
C TYR A 56 -1.24 4.82 8.20
N LYS A 57 -2.03 3.73 8.15
CA LYS A 57 -2.47 3.15 6.87
C LYS A 57 -3.56 3.96 6.18
N LEU A 58 -4.51 4.56 6.89
CA LEU A 58 -5.66 5.23 6.29
C LEU A 58 -5.49 6.75 6.14
N LEU A 59 -4.51 7.35 6.82
CA LEU A 59 -4.21 8.77 6.69
C LEU A 59 -2.82 9.01 6.12
N ALA A 60 -1.76 8.52 6.79
CA ALA A 60 -0.39 8.87 6.42
C ALA A 60 0.01 8.35 5.03
N ILE A 61 -0.30 7.10 4.71
CA ILE A 61 -0.02 6.53 3.38
C ILE A 61 -0.80 7.25 2.27
N PRO A 62 -2.14 7.44 2.36
CA PRO A 62 -2.89 8.21 1.38
C PRO A 62 -2.38 9.64 1.19
N LEU A 63 -2.04 10.33 2.27
CA LEU A 63 -1.42 11.67 2.18
C LEU A 63 -0.07 11.63 1.46
N GLY A 64 0.74 10.60 1.69
CA GLY A 64 1.99 10.36 0.97
C GLY A 64 1.77 10.15 -0.54
N LEU A 65 0.75 9.38 -0.92
CA LEU A 65 0.38 9.15 -2.32
C LEU A 65 -0.10 10.45 -3.00
N VAL A 66 -0.93 11.24 -2.30
CA VAL A 66 -1.35 12.57 -2.77
C VAL A 66 -0.14 13.50 -2.92
N PHE A 67 0.78 13.50 -1.96
CA PHE A 67 2.01 14.28 -2.05
C PHE A 67 2.83 13.90 -3.29
N ILE A 68 3.05 12.59 -3.54
CA ILE A 68 3.74 12.10 -4.75
C ILE A 68 3.03 12.60 -6.01
N TRP A 69 1.70 12.60 -6.03
CA TRP A 69 0.93 13.14 -7.15
C TRP A 69 1.15 14.65 -7.35
N LEU A 70 1.20 15.43 -6.27
CA LEU A 70 1.45 16.88 -6.34
C LEU A 70 2.85 17.18 -6.87
N VAL A 71 3.87 16.45 -6.42
CA VAL A 71 5.26 16.64 -6.86
C VAL A 71 5.68 15.76 -8.04
N ARG A 72 4.71 15.13 -8.73
CA ARG A 72 4.93 14.13 -9.79
C ARG A 72 5.89 14.58 -10.88
N GLN A 73 5.89 15.86 -11.23
CA GLN A 73 6.77 16.40 -12.27
C GLN A 73 8.26 16.24 -11.94
N ARG A 74 8.62 16.20 -10.65
CA ARG A 74 10.00 15.98 -10.18
C ARG A 74 10.30 14.51 -9.88
N ILE A 75 9.31 13.76 -9.37
CA ILE A 75 9.49 12.36 -8.92
C ILE A 75 9.46 11.36 -10.07
N VAL A 76 8.53 11.52 -11.02
CA VAL A 76 8.28 10.57 -12.11
C VAL A 76 9.52 10.17 -12.92
N PRO A 77 10.40 11.10 -13.37
CA PRO A 77 11.55 10.70 -14.18
C PRO A 77 12.60 9.89 -13.41
N LYS A 78 12.62 9.94 -12.07
CA LYS A 78 13.65 9.28 -11.24
C LYS A 78 13.14 8.04 -10.49
N PHE A 79 11.87 8.02 -10.09
CA PHE A 79 11.35 7.03 -9.15
C PHE A 79 10.20 6.17 -9.70
N MET A 80 9.86 6.27 -10.99
CA MET A 80 8.78 5.45 -11.55
C MET A 80 9.00 3.94 -11.31
N GLY A 81 10.24 3.47 -11.46
CA GLY A 81 10.57 2.06 -11.18
C GLY A 81 10.30 1.66 -9.73
N ALA A 82 10.58 2.54 -8.77
CA ALA A 82 10.28 2.30 -7.36
C ALA A 82 8.78 2.23 -7.09
N ILE A 83 7.98 3.12 -7.71
CA ILE A 83 6.51 3.11 -7.56
C ILE A 83 5.91 1.82 -8.12
N VAL A 84 6.37 1.39 -9.30
CA VAL A 84 5.96 0.11 -9.90
C VAL A 84 6.36 -1.06 -9.01
N PHE A 85 7.60 -1.06 -8.51
CA PHE A 85 8.09 -2.09 -7.59
C PHE A 85 7.26 -2.15 -6.31
N THR A 86 6.99 -1.02 -5.66
CA THR A 86 6.12 -0.95 -4.47
C THR A 86 4.73 -1.50 -4.75
N CYS A 87 4.13 -1.14 -5.89
CA CYS A 87 2.83 -1.67 -6.30
C CYS A 87 2.88 -3.20 -6.48
N GLY A 88 3.94 -3.72 -7.09
CA GLY A 88 4.15 -5.15 -7.28
C GLY A 88 4.32 -5.90 -5.97
N VAL A 89 5.09 -5.35 -5.02
CA VAL A 89 5.26 -5.93 -3.68
C VAL A 89 3.93 -5.97 -2.93
N TYR A 90 3.15 -4.87 -2.95
CA TYR A 90 1.81 -4.85 -2.35
C TYR A 90 0.90 -5.93 -2.94
N ALA A 91 0.87 -6.06 -4.27
CA ALA A 91 0.07 -7.06 -4.93
C ALA A 91 0.51 -8.48 -4.57
N LEU A 92 1.82 -8.74 -4.54
CA LEU A 92 2.37 -10.05 -4.18
C LEU A 92 2.02 -10.44 -2.74
N VAL A 93 2.21 -9.52 -1.79
CA VAL A 93 1.88 -9.75 -0.37
C VAL A 93 0.39 -10.04 -0.22
N LEU A 94 -0.49 -9.24 -0.84
CA LEU A 94 -1.93 -9.49 -0.78
C LEU A 94 -2.34 -10.81 -1.41
N VAL A 95 -1.78 -11.17 -2.57
CA VAL A 95 -2.05 -12.46 -3.21
C VAL A 95 -1.61 -13.61 -2.30
N TYR A 96 -0.41 -13.51 -1.71
CA TYR A 96 0.07 -14.50 -0.75
C TYR A 96 -0.87 -14.62 0.45
N THR A 97 -1.23 -13.49 1.07
CA THR A 97 -2.15 -13.45 2.22
C THR A 97 -3.51 -14.05 1.85
N TRP A 98 -4.03 -13.74 0.67
CA TRP A 98 -5.30 -14.28 0.19
C TRP A 98 -5.24 -15.80 0.00
N VAL A 99 -4.22 -16.29 -0.71
CA VAL A 99 -4.05 -17.72 -1.02
C VAL A 99 -3.79 -18.55 0.24
N VAL A 100 -3.02 -18.05 1.19
CA VAL A 100 -2.64 -18.82 2.38
C VAL A 100 -3.70 -18.81 3.46
N PHE A 101 -4.42 -17.69 3.64
CA PHE A 101 -5.34 -17.52 4.77
C PHE A 101 -6.82 -17.53 4.41
N TYR A 102 -7.19 -17.18 3.17
CA TYR A 102 -8.59 -17.01 2.77
C TYR A 102 -9.05 -17.96 1.67
N TYR A 103 -8.12 -18.62 0.97
CA TYR A 103 -8.42 -19.63 -0.03
C TYR A 103 -8.31 -21.03 0.60
N PRO A 104 -9.35 -21.88 0.50
CA PRO A 104 -9.38 -23.22 1.09
C PRO A 104 -8.53 -24.26 0.35
#